data_AF-A0A7S4G9I6-F1
#
_entry.id   AF-A0A7S4G9I6-F1
#
_cell.length_a   1.000
_cell.length_b   1.000
_cell.length_c   1.000
_cell.angle_alpha   90.00
_cell.angle_beta   90.00
_cell.angle_gamma   90.00
#
_symmetry.space_group_name_H-M   'P 1'
#
loop_
_entity.id
_entity.type
_entity.pdbx_description
1 polymer ?
#
loop_
_entity_poly.entity_id
_entity_poly.type
_entity_poly.pdbx_seq_one_letter_code
_entity_poly.pdbx_strand_id
1 'polypeptide(L)'
;KITDEPPKGIRAGLKRSYAWVTQDQLESIDQKEWRQLLYVLCFMHSVLIERKKFGPLGWCVAYEFNHNDLVASSLFLYNYLYTDIKKGISWKTVQYMICEVQYGGRITDDFDKRLLNTYGEAWFSDNIFHKNWRFAEDYSVPDFKSVYAYRNFIDQLPVSDRLEVFGLLPAAEITHNQKSALDILSTILAVQPKETGKSGAQTPEQVVGGICADLLTKIGEGFKETTVKDLIRLQGPQPLTIFLRQELNRMQHVI
;
A
#
# COMPACT_ATOMS: atom_id res chain seq x y z
N LYS A 1 -25.92 11.02 4.15
CA LYS A 1 -24.53 10.75 4.61
C LYS A 1 -23.62 11.10 3.44
N ILE A 2 -22.73 12.07 3.57
CA ILE A 2 -21.74 12.40 2.54
C ILE A 2 -20.46 11.64 2.91
N THR A 3 -20.00 10.76 2.04
CA THR A 3 -18.75 10.01 2.19
C THR A 3 -17.71 10.61 1.27
N ASP A 4 -16.61 11.13 1.83
CA ASP A 4 -15.46 11.62 1.07
C ASP A 4 -14.44 10.48 0.96
N GLU A 5 -14.50 9.72 -0.14
CA GLU A 5 -13.51 8.69 -0.44
C GLU A 5 -12.30 9.32 -1.17
N PRO A 6 -11.07 8.83 -0.90
CA PRO A 6 -9.90 9.30 -1.64
C PRO A 6 -10.07 9.05 -3.15
N PRO A 7 -9.50 9.93 -3.98
CA PRO A 7 -9.76 9.94 -5.40
C PRO A 7 -8.99 8.78 -6.01
N LYS A 8 -9.69 7.87 -6.70
CA LYS A 8 -9.07 6.65 -7.24
C LYS A 8 -8.21 6.98 -8.46
N GLY A 9 -6.95 6.57 -8.39
CA GLY A 9 -5.96 6.61 -9.44
C GLY A 9 -4.98 7.78 -9.36
N ILE A 10 -3.81 7.62 -9.97
CA ILE A 10 -2.70 8.61 -9.91
C ILE A 10 -3.15 9.94 -10.50
N ARG A 11 -3.88 9.91 -11.63
CA ARG A 11 -4.45 11.12 -12.23
C ARG A 11 -5.30 11.90 -11.23
N ALA A 12 -6.17 11.21 -10.48
CA ALA A 12 -7.09 11.85 -9.56
C ALA A 12 -6.37 12.37 -8.30
N GLY A 13 -5.36 11.62 -7.81
CA GLY A 13 -4.44 12.08 -6.77
C GLY A 13 -3.67 13.34 -7.16
N LEU A 14 -3.08 13.36 -8.36
CA LEU A 14 -2.37 14.52 -8.90
C LEU A 14 -3.28 15.74 -9.07
N LYS A 15 -4.52 15.56 -9.56
CA LYS A 15 -5.49 16.65 -9.63
C LYS A 15 -5.75 17.26 -8.25
N ARG A 16 -5.88 16.42 -7.21
CA ARG A 16 -6.08 16.89 -5.84
C ARG A 16 -4.85 17.66 -5.34
N SER A 17 -3.64 17.15 -5.55
CA SER A 17 -2.41 17.86 -5.19
C SER A 17 -2.25 19.19 -5.94
N TYR A 18 -2.48 19.22 -7.25
CA TYR A 18 -2.36 20.42 -8.09
C TYR A 18 -3.56 21.38 -8.01
N ALA A 19 -4.64 20.99 -7.33
CA ALA A 19 -5.68 21.92 -6.91
C ALA A 19 -5.17 22.84 -5.77
N TRP A 20 -4.32 22.30 -4.90
CA TRP A 20 -3.66 23.05 -3.82
C TRP A 20 -2.48 23.90 -4.31
N VAL A 21 -1.70 23.40 -5.28
CA VAL A 21 -0.55 24.15 -5.82
C VAL A 21 -1.01 25.45 -6.47
N THR A 22 -0.47 26.58 -6.00
CA THR A 22 -0.72 27.92 -6.56
C THR A 22 0.37 28.35 -7.55
N GLN A 23 0.06 29.35 -8.39
CA GLN A 23 1.04 29.92 -9.31
C GLN A 23 2.23 30.53 -8.54
N ASP A 24 1.95 31.22 -7.44
CA ASP A 24 2.98 31.81 -6.57
C ASP A 24 3.91 30.74 -5.98
N GLN A 25 3.37 29.57 -5.58
CA GLN A 25 4.21 28.46 -5.10
C GLN A 25 5.09 27.91 -6.23
N LEU A 26 4.55 27.77 -7.44
CA LEU A 26 5.30 27.28 -8.60
C LEU A 26 6.42 28.25 -9.00
N GLU A 27 6.19 29.56 -8.88
CA GLU A 27 7.14 30.64 -9.24
C GLU A 27 8.03 31.08 -8.07
N SER A 28 7.86 30.50 -6.88
CA SER A 28 8.62 30.86 -5.68
C SER A 28 10.14 30.71 -5.84
N ILE A 29 10.57 29.81 -6.72
CA ILE A 29 11.96 29.66 -7.16
C ILE A 29 11.97 29.63 -8.69
N ASP A 30 12.65 30.57 -9.34
CA ASP A 30 12.77 30.63 -10.81
C ASP A 30 13.82 29.63 -11.33
N GLN A 31 13.60 28.36 -11.02
CA GLN A 31 14.42 27.22 -11.44
C GLN A 31 13.54 26.08 -11.91
N LYS A 32 13.95 25.39 -12.99
CA LYS A 32 13.22 24.22 -13.50
C LYS A 32 13.23 23.08 -12.48
N GLU A 33 14.32 22.98 -11.71
CA GLU A 33 14.56 21.94 -10.72
C GLU A 33 13.47 21.97 -9.64
N TRP A 34 13.08 23.17 -9.17
CA TRP A 34 11.99 23.34 -8.22
C TRP A 34 10.65 22.83 -8.77
N ARG A 35 10.27 23.25 -9.97
CA ARG A 35 8.98 22.88 -10.59
C ARG A 35 8.89 21.38 -10.84
N GLN A 36 9.97 20.78 -11.32
CA GLN A 36 10.06 19.34 -11.56
C GLN A 36 10.04 18.55 -10.24
N LEU A 37 10.77 18.99 -9.21
CA LEU A 37 10.74 18.34 -7.89
C LEU A 37 9.38 18.44 -7.21
N LEU A 38 8.70 19.57 -7.32
CA LEU A 38 7.35 19.74 -6.79
C LEU A 38 6.37 18.76 -7.47
N TYR A 39 6.48 18.60 -8.79
CA TYR A 39 5.69 17.60 -9.53
C TYR A 39 6.00 16.18 -9.07
N VAL A 40 7.29 15.82 -8.98
CA VAL A 40 7.75 14.50 -8.54
C VAL A 40 7.26 14.19 -7.12
N LEU A 41 7.28 15.16 -6.21
CA LEU A 41 6.75 15.01 -4.86
C LEU A 41 5.23 14.77 -4.87
N CYS A 42 4.46 15.55 -5.64
CA CYS A 42 3.02 15.34 -5.78
C CYS A 42 2.68 13.98 -6.40
N PHE A 43 3.49 13.55 -7.37
CA PHE A 43 3.40 12.25 -8.01
C PHE A 43 3.65 11.13 -7.00
N MET A 44 4.75 11.22 -6.26
CA MET A 44 5.09 10.26 -5.21
C MET A 44 3.96 10.16 -4.20
N HIS A 45 3.47 11.28 -3.68
CA HIS A 45 2.35 11.30 -2.74
C HIS A 45 1.12 10.56 -3.28
N SER A 46 0.77 10.79 -4.55
CA SER A 46 -0.34 10.11 -5.22
C SER A 46 -0.10 8.60 -5.31
N VAL A 47 1.11 8.18 -5.67
CA VAL A 47 1.49 6.75 -5.74
C VAL A 47 1.42 6.08 -4.37
N LEU A 48 1.95 6.70 -3.32
CA LEU A 48 1.95 6.12 -1.97
C LEU A 48 0.52 5.87 -1.45
N ILE A 49 -0.39 6.82 -1.70
CA ILE A 49 -1.81 6.70 -1.36
C ILE A 49 -2.46 5.58 -2.17
N GLU A 50 -2.32 5.62 -3.49
CA GLU A 50 -2.95 4.65 -4.39
C GLU A 50 -2.46 3.22 -4.18
N ARG A 51 -1.19 3.06 -3.81
CA ARG A 51 -0.58 1.76 -3.52
C ARG A 51 -1.32 0.99 -2.42
N LYS A 52 -1.98 1.69 -1.49
CA LYS A 52 -2.78 1.08 -0.41
C LYS A 52 -3.89 0.15 -0.93
N LYS A 53 -4.42 0.38 -2.14
CA LYS A 53 -5.49 -0.45 -2.72
C LYS A 53 -5.08 -1.90 -2.96
N PHE A 54 -3.77 -2.17 -3.08
CA PHE A 54 -3.24 -3.51 -3.29
C PHE A 54 -3.05 -4.31 -1.98
N GLY A 55 -3.48 -3.76 -0.83
CA GLY A 55 -3.36 -4.44 0.47
C GLY A 55 -1.90 -4.81 0.78
N PRO A 56 -1.62 -6.02 1.28
CA PRO A 56 -0.26 -6.48 1.61
C PRO A 56 0.74 -6.45 0.45
N LEU A 57 0.29 -6.49 -0.81
CA LEU A 57 1.18 -6.34 -1.98
C LEU A 57 1.61 -4.87 -2.18
N GLY A 58 0.78 -3.94 -1.71
CA GLY A 58 1.11 -2.52 -1.69
C GLY A 58 1.93 -2.16 -0.45
N TRP A 59 1.33 -2.31 0.72
CA TRP A 59 1.93 -2.06 2.03
C TRP A 59 1.60 -3.20 2.97
N CYS A 60 2.57 -3.67 3.74
CA CYS A 60 2.33 -4.66 4.80
C CYS A 60 1.30 -4.13 5.81
N VAL A 61 1.37 -2.83 6.12
CA VAL A 61 0.43 -2.13 7.01
C VAL A 61 -0.30 -1.00 6.28
N ALA A 62 -1.59 -0.82 6.58
CA ALA A 62 -2.47 0.14 5.91
C ALA A 62 -2.26 1.59 6.37
N TYR A 63 -1.10 2.18 6.05
CA TYR A 63 -0.76 3.56 6.42
C TYR A 63 -1.73 4.61 5.85
N GLU A 64 -1.78 5.75 6.51
CA GLU A 64 -2.57 6.91 6.07
C GLU A 64 -1.63 8.10 5.87
N PHE A 65 -1.28 8.32 4.61
CA PHE A 65 -0.59 9.52 4.15
C PHE A 65 -1.62 10.60 3.87
N ASN A 66 -1.38 11.80 4.40
CA ASN A 66 -2.31 12.90 4.33
C ASN A 66 -1.70 14.12 3.65
N HIS A 67 -2.53 15.15 3.47
CA HIS A 67 -2.10 16.38 2.82
C HIS A 67 -0.98 17.12 3.60
N ASN A 68 -0.94 17.01 4.93
CA ASN A 68 0.09 17.67 5.74
C ASN A 68 1.48 17.09 5.45
N ASP A 69 1.59 15.80 5.15
CA ASP A 69 2.87 15.18 4.78
C ASP A 69 3.40 15.77 3.45
N LEU A 70 2.51 16.01 2.49
CA LEU A 70 2.83 16.67 1.21
C LEU A 70 3.25 18.13 1.45
N VAL A 71 2.49 18.89 2.23
CA VAL A 71 2.78 20.29 2.54
C VAL A 71 4.12 20.41 3.25
N ALA A 72 4.37 19.61 4.29
CA ALA A 72 5.63 19.64 5.04
C ALA A 72 6.83 19.25 4.15
N SER A 73 6.69 18.23 3.30
CA SER A 73 7.72 17.84 2.33
C SER A 73 8.00 18.93 1.29
N SER A 74 6.96 19.60 0.80
CA SER A 74 7.10 20.70 -0.17
C SER A 74 7.78 21.92 0.44
N LEU A 75 7.47 22.25 1.70
CA LEU A 75 8.09 23.34 2.44
C LEU A 75 9.56 23.05 2.70
N PHE A 76 9.89 21.80 3.04
CA PHE A 76 11.28 21.36 3.17
C PHE A 76 12.03 21.55 1.85
N LEU A 77 11.50 21.06 0.73
CA LEU A 77 12.13 21.20 -0.59
C LEU A 77 12.33 22.67 -0.97
N TYR A 78 11.33 23.51 -0.74
CA TYR A 78 11.41 24.94 -0.99
C TYR A 78 12.55 25.57 -0.19
N ASN A 79 12.58 25.37 1.13
CA ASN A 79 13.60 25.93 1.99
C ASN A 79 15.00 25.42 1.61
N TYR A 80 15.12 24.11 1.34
CA TYR A 80 16.38 23.48 0.97
C TYR A 80 16.97 24.07 -0.31
N LEU A 81 16.14 24.21 -1.35
CA LEU A 81 16.56 24.81 -2.61
C LEU A 81 16.84 26.30 -2.47
N TYR A 82 15.98 27.04 -1.76
CA TYR A 82 16.14 28.49 -1.57
C TYR A 82 17.45 28.86 -0.86
N THR A 83 17.89 28.06 0.12
CA THR A 83 19.12 28.35 0.89
C THR A 83 20.42 27.97 0.18
N ASP A 84 20.42 26.90 -0.64
CA ASP A 84 21.65 26.31 -1.21
C ASP A 84 21.65 26.30 -2.76
N ILE A 85 20.95 27.26 -3.40
CA ILE A 85 20.78 27.41 -4.86
C ILE A 85 22.08 27.20 -5.67
N LYS A 86 23.24 27.57 -5.10
CA LYS A 86 24.55 27.52 -5.78
C LYS A 86 25.35 26.23 -5.58
N LYS A 87 25.00 25.36 -4.63
CA LYS A 87 25.79 24.16 -4.28
C LYS A 87 25.32 22.87 -4.97
N GLY A 88 24.20 22.91 -5.67
CA GLY A 88 23.58 21.70 -6.23
C GLY A 88 22.80 20.91 -5.18
N ILE A 89 22.05 19.91 -5.64
CA ILE A 89 21.11 19.14 -4.81
C ILE A 89 21.85 17.95 -4.17
N SER A 90 21.86 17.88 -2.84
CA SER A 90 22.28 16.66 -2.12
C SER A 90 21.11 15.68 -2.07
N TRP A 91 21.11 14.71 -2.99
CA TRP A 91 20.08 13.68 -3.06
C TRP A 91 19.95 12.89 -1.77
N LYS A 92 21.07 12.57 -1.12
CA LYS A 92 21.06 11.87 0.18
C LYS A 92 20.26 12.64 1.24
N THR A 93 20.38 13.97 1.26
CA THR A 93 19.62 14.83 2.18
C THR A 93 18.14 14.86 1.82
N VAL A 94 17.82 15.03 0.53
CA VAL A 94 16.43 15.07 0.05
C VAL A 94 15.72 13.74 0.31
N GLN A 95 16.35 12.63 -0.08
CA GLN A 95 15.85 11.27 0.12
C GLN A 95 15.63 10.97 1.59
N TYR A 96 16.61 11.28 2.45
CA TYR A 96 16.48 11.08 3.90
C TYR A 96 15.31 11.90 4.47
N MET A 97 15.23 13.18 4.15
CA MET A 97 14.18 14.04 4.70
C MET A 97 12.79 13.62 4.23
N ILE A 98 12.61 13.30 2.96
CA ILE A 98 11.28 12.90 2.44
C ILE A 98 10.93 11.47 2.89
N CYS A 99 11.85 10.52 2.74
CA CYS A 99 11.56 9.09 2.89
C CYS A 99 11.70 8.60 4.33
N GLU A 100 12.66 9.10 5.11
CA GLU A 100 12.83 8.67 6.51
C GLU A 100 12.05 9.56 7.49
N VAL A 101 12.05 10.89 7.25
CA VAL A 101 11.47 11.84 8.21
C VAL A 101 10.00 12.12 7.92
N GLN A 102 9.66 12.64 6.73
CA GLN A 102 8.30 13.09 6.43
C GLN A 102 7.33 11.93 6.27
N TYR A 103 7.55 11.06 5.27
CA TYR A 103 6.70 9.89 5.02
C TYR A 103 7.09 8.70 5.90
N GLY A 104 8.39 8.48 6.11
CA GLY A 104 8.92 7.36 6.90
C GLY A 104 8.54 7.39 8.37
N GLY A 105 8.30 8.58 8.94
CA GLY A 105 7.79 8.73 10.31
C GLY A 105 6.43 8.05 10.56
N ARG A 106 5.66 7.76 9.50
CA ARG A 106 4.40 7.00 9.58
C ARG A 106 4.58 5.50 9.42
N ILE A 107 5.69 5.08 8.81
CA ILE A 107 5.92 3.68 8.46
C ILE A 107 6.58 2.97 9.63
N THR A 108 5.97 1.86 10.03
CA THR A 108 6.41 1.04 11.17
C THR A 108 7.14 -0.22 10.76
N ASP A 109 6.84 -0.76 9.56
CA ASP A 109 7.43 -1.99 9.04
C ASP A 109 8.71 -1.72 8.24
N ASP A 110 9.75 -2.52 8.46
CA ASP A 110 11.07 -2.30 7.85
C ASP A 110 11.09 -2.59 6.33
N PHE A 111 10.25 -3.53 5.86
CA PHE A 111 10.13 -3.78 4.42
C PHE A 111 9.38 -2.65 3.72
N ASP A 112 8.33 -2.11 4.36
CA ASP A 112 7.63 -0.94 3.87
C ASP A 112 8.55 0.30 3.84
N LYS A 113 9.43 0.48 4.83
CA LYS A 113 10.45 1.56 4.81
C LYS A 113 11.43 1.37 3.66
N ARG A 114 11.93 0.14 3.47
CA ARG A 114 12.83 -0.18 2.36
C ARG A 114 12.19 0.11 1.01
N LEU A 115 10.91 -0.22 0.84
CA LEU A 115 10.14 0.09 -0.36
C LEU A 115 10.05 1.61 -0.58
N LEU A 116 9.70 2.38 0.46
CA LEU A 116 9.64 3.85 0.38
C LEU A 116 11.00 4.45 -0.02
N ASN A 117 12.08 3.97 0.59
CA ASN A 117 13.44 4.42 0.26
C ASN A 117 13.83 4.06 -1.18
N THR A 118 13.38 2.92 -1.70
CA THR A 118 13.63 2.53 -3.09
C THR A 118 12.95 3.50 -4.06
N TYR A 119 11.72 3.96 -3.76
CA TYR A 119 11.09 5.05 -4.50
C TYR A 119 11.89 6.35 -4.37
N GLY A 120 12.36 6.67 -3.16
CA GLY A 120 13.19 7.82 -2.88
C GLY A 120 14.44 7.88 -3.75
N GLU A 121 15.18 6.78 -3.81
CA GLU A 121 16.40 6.64 -4.60
C GLU A 121 16.14 6.76 -6.11
N ALA A 122 15.06 6.14 -6.59
CA ALA A 122 14.72 6.17 -8.01
C ALA A 122 14.23 7.55 -8.48
N TRP A 123 13.42 8.23 -7.67
CA TRP A 123 12.69 9.44 -8.09
C TRP A 123 13.31 10.74 -7.60
N PHE A 124 14.13 10.74 -6.56
CA PHE A 124 14.92 11.90 -6.17
C PHE A 124 16.38 11.65 -6.54
N SER A 125 16.66 11.77 -7.84
CA SER A 125 17.99 11.67 -8.43
C SER A 125 18.11 12.62 -9.62
N ASP A 126 19.34 12.92 -10.08
CA ASP A 126 19.55 13.80 -11.24
C ASP A 126 18.87 13.30 -12.52
N ASN A 127 18.53 12.01 -12.56
CA ASN A 127 17.89 11.39 -13.69
C ASN A 127 16.55 12.04 -14.07
N ILE A 128 15.81 12.56 -13.08
CA ILE A 128 14.50 13.18 -13.31
C ILE A 128 14.57 14.45 -14.16
N PHE A 129 15.75 15.09 -14.23
CA PHE A 129 15.96 16.29 -15.03
C PHE A 129 16.26 15.97 -16.50
N HIS A 130 16.47 14.69 -16.86
CA HIS A 130 16.65 14.28 -18.24
C HIS A 130 15.32 14.22 -18.99
N LYS A 131 15.30 14.79 -20.20
CA LYS A 131 14.10 14.90 -21.04
C LYS A 131 13.43 13.57 -21.40
N ASN A 132 14.19 12.47 -21.39
CA ASN A 132 13.70 11.13 -21.72
C ASN A 132 13.29 10.33 -20.48
N TRP A 133 13.48 10.88 -19.28
CA TRP A 133 13.14 10.17 -18.06
C TRP A 133 11.62 10.15 -17.85
N ARG A 134 11.11 8.99 -17.45
CA ARG A 134 9.70 8.74 -17.17
C ARG A 134 9.59 7.80 -15.99
N PHE A 135 8.53 7.95 -15.19
CA PHE A 135 8.19 7.02 -14.10
C PHE A 135 7.73 5.67 -14.66
N ALA A 136 6.92 5.71 -15.71
CA ALA A 136 6.55 4.60 -16.58
C ALA A 136 6.22 5.19 -17.96
N GLU A 137 5.92 4.36 -18.95
CA GLU A 137 5.80 4.79 -20.36
C GLU A 137 4.85 5.99 -20.57
N ASP A 138 3.77 6.12 -19.80
CA ASP A 138 2.79 7.22 -19.89
C ASP A 138 3.04 8.40 -18.92
N TYR A 139 4.00 8.29 -18.01
CA TYR A 139 4.16 9.25 -16.91
C TYR A 139 5.54 9.91 -16.98
N SER A 140 5.60 11.09 -17.59
CA SER A 140 6.82 11.93 -17.66
C SER A 140 6.82 13.03 -16.60
N VAL A 141 7.96 13.73 -16.47
CA VAL A 141 8.14 14.90 -15.59
C VAL A 141 8.07 16.18 -16.43
N PRO A 142 6.94 16.91 -16.42
CA PRO A 142 6.82 18.14 -17.17
C PRO A 142 7.53 19.32 -16.49
N ASP A 143 8.07 20.23 -17.31
CA ASP A 143 8.56 21.55 -16.90
C ASP A 143 7.69 22.63 -17.56
N PHE A 144 6.61 22.99 -16.90
CA PHE A 144 5.76 24.10 -17.32
C PHE A 144 5.92 25.28 -16.38
N LYS A 145 5.75 26.50 -16.89
CA LYS A 145 5.76 27.70 -16.04
C LYS A 145 4.39 28.01 -15.44
N SER A 146 3.32 27.41 -15.93
CA SER A 146 1.95 27.69 -15.48
C SER A 146 1.32 26.48 -14.81
N VAL A 147 0.69 26.68 -13.65
CA VAL A 147 -0.11 25.66 -12.97
C VAL A 147 -1.26 25.17 -13.87
N TYR A 148 -1.83 26.03 -14.70
CA TYR A 148 -2.87 25.63 -15.65
C TYR A 148 -2.36 24.62 -16.68
N ALA A 149 -1.13 24.78 -17.17
CA ALA A 149 -0.50 23.81 -18.07
C ALA A 149 -0.27 22.46 -17.38
N TYR A 150 0.15 22.45 -16.10
CA TYR A 150 0.21 21.22 -15.32
C TYR A 150 -1.15 20.54 -15.19
N ARG A 151 -2.21 21.29 -14.86
CA ARG A 151 -3.57 20.75 -14.73
C ARG A 151 -4.05 20.12 -16.05
N ASN A 152 -3.84 20.80 -17.18
CA ASN A 152 -4.18 20.27 -18.50
C ASN A 152 -3.39 19.00 -18.85
N PHE A 153 -2.11 18.95 -18.48
CA PHE A 153 -1.29 17.75 -18.67
C PHE A 153 -1.78 16.58 -17.81
N ILE A 154 -2.08 16.84 -16.54
CA ILE A 154 -2.67 15.85 -15.62
C ILE A 154 -4.02 15.36 -16.15
N ASP A 155 -4.79 16.21 -16.82
CA ASP A 155 -6.03 15.83 -17.47
C ASP A 155 -5.88 14.88 -18.65
N GLN A 156 -4.71 14.87 -19.29
CA GLN A 156 -4.40 13.98 -20.41
C GLN A 156 -3.83 12.63 -19.95
N LEU A 157 -3.50 12.47 -18.66
CA LEU A 157 -3.03 11.19 -18.12
C LEU A 157 -4.10 10.09 -18.24
N PRO A 158 -3.68 8.82 -18.38
CA PRO A 158 -4.60 7.70 -18.48
C PRO A 158 -5.48 7.60 -17.21
N VAL A 159 -6.72 7.15 -17.40
CA VAL A 159 -7.68 6.95 -16.29
C VAL A 159 -7.37 5.66 -15.53
N SER A 160 -6.86 4.65 -16.23
CA SER A 160 -6.37 3.42 -15.63
C SER A 160 -4.86 3.53 -15.47
N ASP A 161 -4.37 3.30 -14.25
CA ASP A 161 -2.95 3.40 -13.96
C ASP A 161 -2.21 2.13 -14.34
N ARG A 162 -1.02 2.30 -14.92
CA ARG A 162 -0.10 1.17 -15.15
C ARG A 162 0.53 0.71 -13.85
N LEU A 163 0.52 -0.61 -13.61
CA LEU A 163 1.07 -1.23 -12.40
C LEU A 163 2.58 -1.01 -12.24
N GLU A 164 3.28 -0.81 -13.35
CA GLU A 164 4.73 -0.52 -13.39
C GLU A 164 5.08 0.75 -12.62
N VAL A 165 4.19 1.73 -12.56
CA VAL A 165 4.38 2.95 -11.74
C VAL A 165 4.41 2.61 -10.26
N PHE A 166 3.63 1.61 -9.86
CA PHE A 166 3.69 1.01 -8.54
C PHE A 166 4.83 -0.03 -8.45
N GLY A 167 5.61 -0.32 -9.48
CA GLY A 167 6.58 -1.43 -9.43
C GLY A 167 5.92 -2.78 -9.12
N LEU A 168 4.65 -2.95 -9.49
CA LEU A 168 3.89 -4.18 -9.32
C LEU A 168 3.75 -4.91 -10.65
N LEU A 169 3.68 -6.23 -10.59
CA LEU A 169 3.42 -7.08 -11.76
C LEU A 169 1.91 -7.13 -12.07
N PRO A 170 1.51 -7.41 -13.34
CA PRO A 170 0.10 -7.55 -13.75
C PRO A 170 -0.74 -8.48 -12.86
N ALA A 171 -0.12 -9.50 -12.26
CA ALA A 171 -0.80 -10.41 -11.34
C ALA A 171 -1.40 -9.71 -10.10
N ALA A 172 -0.84 -8.57 -9.66
CA ALA A 172 -1.36 -7.82 -8.52
C ALA A 172 -2.76 -7.24 -8.79
N GLU A 173 -3.04 -6.87 -10.05
CA GLU A 173 -4.37 -6.37 -10.45
C GLU A 173 -5.41 -7.48 -10.41
N ILE A 174 -5.05 -8.70 -10.82
CA ILE A 174 -5.94 -9.87 -10.73
C ILE A 174 -6.35 -10.10 -9.28
N THR A 175 -5.38 -10.13 -8.36
CA THR A 175 -5.64 -10.31 -6.92
C THR A 175 -6.51 -9.20 -6.35
N HIS A 176 -6.25 -7.93 -6.72
CA HIS A 176 -7.06 -6.80 -6.30
C HIS A 176 -8.52 -6.94 -6.79
N ASN A 177 -8.71 -7.22 -8.08
CA ASN A 177 -10.03 -7.37 -8.69
C ASN A 177 -10.80 -8.55 -8.09
N GLN A 178 -10.14 -9.67 -7.82
CA GLN A 178 -10.74 -10.82 -7.13
C GLN A 178 -11.21 -10.44 -5.73
N LYS A 179 -10.37 -9.75 -4.95
CA LYS A 179 -10.73 -9.29 -3.61
C LYS A 179 -11.92 -8.33 -3.63
N SER A 180 -11.89 -7.32 -4.50
CA SER A 180 -13.00 -6.38 -4.64
C SER A 180 -14.30 -7.07 -5.09
N ALA A 181 -14.22 -8.06 -5.98
CA ALA A 181 -15.39 -8.84 -6.38
C ALA A 181 -15.98 -9.64 -5.20
N LEU A 182 -15.13 -10.28 -4.39
CA LEU A 182 -15.57 -10.99 -3.17
C LEU A 182 -16.17 -10.05 -2.13
N ASP A 183 -15.60 -8.85 -1.95
CA ASP A 183 -16.12 -7.83 -1.04
C ASP A 183 -17.51 -7.34 -1.50
N ILE A 184 -17.71 -7.14 -2.81
CA ILE A 184 -19.02 -6.79 -3.38
C ILE A 184 -20.03 -7.92 -3.18
N LEU A 185 -19.65 -9.16 -3.53
CA LEU A 185 -20.53 -10.32 -3.39
C LEU A 185 -20.93 -10.58 -1.93
N SER A 186 -19.99 -10.46 -1.00
CA SER A 186 -20.29 -10.59 0.44
C SER A 186 -21.23 -9.49 0.93
N THR A 187 -21.07 -8.27 0.45
CA THR A 187 -21.99 -7.16 0.74
C THR A 187 -23.39 -7.44 0.19
N ILE A 188 -23.51 -7.95 -1.04
CA ILE A 188 -24.80 -8.35 -1.63
C ILE A 188 -25.47 -9.42 -0.77
N LEU A 189 -24.74 -10.46 -0.39
CA LEU A 189 -25.24 -11.53 0.49
C LEU A 189 -25.67 -11.00 1.86
N ALA A 190 -24.96 -10.00 2.41
CA ALA A 190 -25.30 -9.39 3.69
C ALA A 190 -26.57 -8.53 3.63
N VAL A 191 -26.86 -7.90 2.49
CA VAL A 191 -28.05 -7.07 2.26
C VAL A 191 -29.27 -7.92 1.88
N GLN A 192 -29.07 -9.13 1.37
CA GLN A 192 -30.15 -10.02 0.99
C GLN A 192 -31.11 -10.26 2.18
N PRO A 193 -32.43 -10.03 2.02
CA PRO A 193 -33.39 -10.26 3.10
C PRO A 193 -33.34 -11.74 3.49
N LYS A 194 -33.00 -11.98 4.75
CA LYS A 194 -33.06 -13.31 5.35
C LYS A 194 -34.55 -13.64 5.54
N GLU A 195 -35.21 -14.16 4.50
CA GLU A 195 -36.57 -14.66 4.64
C GLU A 195 -36.58 -15.77 5.70
N THR A 196 -37.31 -15.54 6.79
CA THR A 196 -37.62 -16.60 7.76
C THR A 196 -38.65 -17.53 7.13
N GLY A 197 -38.15 -18.62 6.52
CA GLY A 197 -38.86 -19.89 6.46
C GLY A 197 -39.29 -20.37 5.07
N LYS A 198 -38.63 -21.43 4.60
CA LYS A 198 -39.32 -22.59 4.04
C LYS A 198 -39.26 -23.71 5.08
N SER A 199 -40.41 -24.02 5.67
CA SER A 199 -40.63 -25.22 6.49
C SER A 199 -40.34 -26.46 5.64
N GLY A 200 -39.14 -27.03 5.77
CA GLY A 200 -38.71 -28.22 5.02
C GLY A 200 -37.25 -28.20 4.56
N ALA A 201 -36.58 -27.05 4.55
CA ALA A 201 -35.14 -26.99 4.33
C ALA A 201 -34.39 -27.21 5.65
N GLN A 202 -33.28 -27.96 5.62
CA GLN A 202 -32.40 -28.14 6.78
C GLN A 202 -32.01 -26.78 7.35
N THR A 203 -32.03 -26.65 8.68
CA THR A 203 -31.57 -25.40 9.30
C THR A 203 -30.08 -25.22 9.03
N PRO A 204 -29.57 -23.98 8.98
CA PRO A 204 -28.13 -23.72 8.82
C PRO A 204 -27.28 -24.52 9.82
N GLU A 205 -27.76 -24.70 11.05
CA GLU A 205 -27.11 -25.47 12.10
C GLU A 205 -27.06 -26.97 11.80
N GLN A 206 -28.10 -27.53 11.16
CA GLN A 206 -28.11 -28.94 10.74
C GLN A 206 -27.15 -29.19 9.58
N VAL A 207 -27.04 -28.25 8.64
CA VAL A 207 -26.07 -28.32 7.54
C VAL A 207 -24.64 -28.22 8.08
N VAL A 208 -24.38 -27.24 8.95
CA VAL A 208 -23.07 -27.08 9.60
C VAL A 208 -22.73 -28.30 10.44
N GLY A 209 -23.68 -28.83 11.22
CA GLY A 209 -23.49 -30.05 12.01
C GLY A 209 -23.15 -31.27 11.15
N GLY A 210 -23.80 -31.43 10.00
CA GLY A 210 -23.49 -32.48 9.03
C GLY A 210 -22.08 -32.34 8.45
N ILE A 211 -21.68 -31.12 8.09
CA ILE A 211 -20.32 -30.83 7.60
C ILE A 211 -19.28 -31.09 8.71
N CYS A 212 -19.55 -30.69 9.96
CA CYS A 212 -18.68 -30.95 11.09
C CYS A 212 -18.52 -32.46 11.35
N ALA A 213 -19.60 -33.24 11.26
CA ALA A 213 -19.54 -34.69 11.40
C ALA A 213 -18.72 -35.36 10.28
N ASP A 214 -18.90 -34.92 9.03
CA ASP A 214 -18.09 -35.40 7.90
C ASP A 214 -16.60 -35.03 8.07
N LEU A 215 -16.31 -33.79 8.46
CA LEU A 215 -14.94 -33.35 8.78
C LEU A 215 -14.33 -34.14 9.94
N LEU A 216 -15.09 -34.44 10.99
CA LEU A 216 -14.65 -35.28 12.11
C LEU A 216 -14.35 -36.71 11.69
N THR A 217 -15.04 -37.25 10.68
CA THR A 217 -14.72 -38.58 10.14
C THR A 217 -13.49 -38.58 9.22
N LYS A 218 -13.18 -37.43 8.61
CA LYS A 218 -12.01 -37.26 7.73
C LYS A 218 -10.73 -36.93 8.49
N ILE A 219 -10.84 -36.21 9.60
CA ILE A 219 -9.77 -36.04 10.56
C ILE A 219 -9.64 -37.39 11.28
N GLY A 220 -8.46 -38.01 11.23
CA GLY A 220 -8.23 -39.35 11.79
C GLY A 220 -8.45 -39.44 13.31
N GLU A 221 -8.09 -40.58 13.91
CA GLU A 221 -8.22 -40.76 15.36
C GLU A 221 -7.60 -39.60 16.15
N GLY A 222 -8.33 -39.11 17.15
CA GLY A 222 -7.92 -37.99 17.99
C GLY A 222 -6.53 -38.18 18.59
N PHE A 223 -5.82 -37.07 18.79
CA PHE A 223 -4.48 -37.03 19.33
C PHE A 223 -4.38 -37.80 20.67
N LYS A 224 -3.62 -38.92 20.68
CA LYS A 224 -3.38 -39.73 21.88
C LYS A 224 -2.18 -39.18 22.65
N GLU A 225 -2.48 -38.32 23.62
CA GLU A 225 -1.51 -37.59 24.43
C GLU A 225 -0.44 -38.48 25.09
N THR A 226 -0.85 -39.64 25.60
CA THR A 226 0.05 -40.61 26.25
C THR A 226 1.09 -41.17 25.29
N THR A 227 0.67 -41.62 24.11
CA THR A 227 1.57 -42.18 23.09
C THR A 227 2.61 -41.16 22.62
N VAL A 228 2.20 -39.91 22.44
CA VAL A 228 3.11 -38.86 21.96
C VAL A 228 4.06 -38.38 23.06
N LYS A 229 3.60 -38.28 24.32
CA LYS A 229 4.48 -38.00 25.46
C LYS A 229 5.55 -39.09 25.66
N ASP A 230 5.20 -40.35 25.43
CA ASP A 230 6.14 -41.47 25.58
C ASP A 230 7.18 -41.49 24.45
N LEU A 231 6.78 -41.21 23.20
CA LEU A 231 7.69 -41.07 22.06
C LEU A 231 8.68 -39.89 22.23
N ILE A 232 8.19 -38.75 22.74
CA ILE A 232 9.01 -37.56 23.05
C ILE A 232 10.01 -37.86 24.18
N ARG A 233 9.63 -38.67 25.18
CA ARG A 233 10.53 -39.11 26.26
C ARG A 233 11.62 -40.06 25.74
N LEU A 234 11.29 -40.95 24.80
CA LEU A 234 12.23 -41.92 24.21
C LEU A 234 13.33 -41.26 23.36
N GLN A 235 13.07 -40.12 22.71
CA GLN A 235 14.05 -39.40 21.89
C GLN A 235 15.06 -38.54 22.68
N GLY A 236 14.85 -38.36 23.99
CA GLY A 236 15.71 -37.55 24.85
C GLY A 236 15.59 -36.03 24.63
N PRO A 237 16.28 -35.20 25.44
CA PRO A 237 16.15 -33.75 25.41
C PRO A 237 16.95 -33.14 24.25
N GLN A 238 16.36 -33.14 23.06
CA GLN A 238 16.85 -32.35 21.92
C GLN A 238 16.05 -31.05 21.78
N PRO A 239 16.64 -29.96 21.25
CA PRO A 239 15.93 -28.69 21.07
C PRO A 239 14.61 -28.81 20.30
N LEU A 240 14.58 -29.64 19.25
CA LEU A 240 13.38 -29.89 18.45
C LEU A 240 12.30 -30.64 19.24
N THR A 241 12.71 -31.60 20.08
CA THR A 241 11.81 -32.39 20.94
C THR A 241 11.18 -31.53 22.04
N ILE A 242 11.93 -30.55 22.56
CA ILE A 242 11.43 -29.57 23.53
C ILE A 242 10.43 -28.62 22.87
N PHE A 243 10.76 -28.08 21.68
CA PHE A 243 9.86 -27.23 20.91
C PHE A 243 8.56 -27.96 20.53
N LEU A 244 8.68 -29.18 20.00
CA LEU A 244 7.54 -30.02 19.64
C LEU A 244 6.63 -30.26 20.85
N ARG A 245 7.20 -30.57 22.02
CA ARG A 245 6.44 -30.72 23.26
C ARG A 245 5.71 -29.44 23.66
N GLN A 246 6.34 -28.27 23.51
CA GLN A 246 5.72 -26.98 23.82
C GLN A 246 4.57 -26.65 22.86
N GLU A 247 4.77 -26.82 21.55
CA GLU A 247 3.70 -26.56 20.57
C GLU A 247 2.55 -27.55 20.70
N LEU A 248 2.81 -28.82 20.97
CA LEU A 248 1.76 -29.82 21.23
C LEU A 248 0.92 -29.43 22.46
N ASN A 249 1.57 -29.03 23.56
CA ASN A 249 0.85 -28.54 24.75
C ASN A 249 0.03 -27.28 24.43
N ARG A 250 0.55 -26.37 23.59
CA ARG A 250 -0.14 -25.13 23.21
C ARG A 250 -1.36 -25.41 22.34
N MET A 251 -1.23 -26.28 21.34
CA MET A 251 -2.35 -26.70 20.49
C MET A 251 -3.43 -27.40 21.31
N GLN A 252 -3.06 -28.23 22.30
CA GLN A 252 -4.01 -28.92 23.17
C GLN A 252 -4.80 -27.99 24.10
N HIS A 253 -4.28 -26.80 24.41
CA HIS A 253 -5.02 -25.79 25.18
C HIS A 253 -5.99 -24.98 24.32
N VAL A 254 -5.78 -24.92 23.01
CA VAL A 254 -6.60 -24.14 22.06
C VAL A 254 -7.71 -24.99 21.45
N ILE A 255 -7.49 -26.30 21.29
CA ILE A 255 -8.46 -27.30 20.84
C ILE A 255 -9.34 -27.73 22.01
#